data_AF-A0A7V4GCB8-F1
#
_entry.id   AF-A0A7V4GCB8-F1
#
_cell.length_a   1.000
_cell.length_b   1.000
_cell.length_c   1.000
_cell.angle_alpha   90.00
_cell.angle_beta   90.00
_cell.angle_gamma   90.00
#
_symmetry.space_group_name_H-M   'P 1'
#
loop_
_entity.id
_entity.type
_entity.pdbx_description
1 polymer ?
#
loop_
_entity_poly.entity_id
_entity_poly.type
_entity_poly.pdbx_seq_one_letter_code
_entity_poly.pdbx_strand_id
1 'polypeptide(L)'
;MDPRKFAQFAAHPATASGFVMGRSSKRASGRGGRSAGRGTEGGGRAMKSRAMKRKSRPRSTNVFVYGTLMRGEARHGILRECGVEMVLLADAPGLLVDLGDYPALVPGANGDYVRGELVRCRHHEELFRRLDEIEGFRGEGCKDNLFERKLTPVGMMDGHVREGWVYAYARPVSAALLVPSGDWRERRGTRRAFLKALVRGHCGGDERAVARELVRWYPIPPEPEEFEKAVNDILPLWAALERGDISERRLAMVSGQWAVEVEAVAQG
;
A
#
# COMPACT_ATOMS: atom_id res chain seq x y z
N MET A 1 -25.52 5.79 8.16
CA MET A 1 -24.46 5.00 8.85
C MET A 1 -23.13 5.62 8.47
N ASP A 2 -22.40 6.08 9.48
CA ASP A 2 -21.20 6.93 9.37
C ASP A 2 -19.93 6.07 9.19
N PRO A 3 -19.10 6.32 8.15
CA PRO A 3 -17.90 5.53 7.85
C PRO A 3 -16.65 5.86 8.71
N ARG A 4 -16.78 6.45 9.90
CA ARG A 4 -15.64 6.86 10.76
C ARG A 4 -15.37 6.01 12.00
N LYS A 5 -15.52 4.68 11.93
CA LYS A 5 -14.96 3.77 12.94
C LYS A 5 -14.53 2.49 12.26
N PHE A 6 -13.22 2.21 12.24
CA PHE A 6 -12.59 0.89 12.46
C PHE A 6 -11.10 1.03 12.17
N ALA A 7 -10.37 1.48 13.18
CA ALA A 7 -8.98 1.11 13.39
C ALA A 7 -8.97 0.45 14.77
N GLN A 8 -8.71 -0.85 14.84
CA GLN A 8 -8.19 -1.52 16.06
C GLN A 8 -7.67 -2.93 15.70
N PHE A 9 -6.34 -3.04 15.80
CA PHE A 9 -5.49 -4.14 16.28
C PHE A 9 -5.61 -5.57 15.71
N ALA A 10 -4.46 -6.06 15.21
CA ALA A 10 -4.02 -7.43 15.41
C ALA A 10 -2.60 -7.40 16.02
N ALA A 11 -2.50 -7.69 17.32
CA ALA A 11 -1.27 -8.08 18.00
C ALA A 11 -1.33 -9.59 18.26
N HIS A 12 -0.18 -10.26 18.16
CA HIS A 12 0.00 -11.70 18.37
C HIS A 12 -0.45 -12.19 19.77
N PRO A 13 -0.78 -13.50 19.92
CA PRO A 13 -1.24 -14.06 21.18
C PRO A 13 -0.08 -14.56 22.06
N ALA A 14 -0.15 -14.26 23.36
CA ALA A 14 0.56 -14.98 24.42
C ALA A 14 -0.46 -15.77 25.27
N THR A 15 0.02 -16.92 25.75
CA THR A 15 -0.68 -18.03 26.38
C THR A 15 -1.18 -17.80 27.82
N ALA A 16 -2.26 -18.50 28.17
CA ALA A 16 -2.44 -19.38 29.35
C ALA A 16 -3.63 -19.10 30.30
N SER A 17 -4.49 -20.14 30.38
CA SER A 17 -5.20 -20.70 31.54
C SER A 17 -6.34 -19.93 32.25
N GLY A 18 -7.56 -20.43 32.00
CA GLY A 18 -8.39 -21.07 33.04
C GLY A 18 -9.25 -20.20 33.97
N PHE A 19 -10.56 -20.13 33.71
CA PHE A 19 -11.62 -20.30 34.74
C PHE A 19 -13.02 -20.49 34.11
N VAL A 20 -13.91 -21.16 34.82
CA VAL A 20 -15.19 -21.76 34.37
C VAL A 20 -16.42 -21.00 34.94
N MET A 21 -17.59 -21.22 34.30
CA MET A 21 -18.99 -21.00 34.76
C MET A 21 -19.54 -19.56 34.69
N GLY A 22 -20.80 -19.29 34.28
CA GLY A 22 -21.90 -20.13 33.81
C GLY A 22 -23.21 -19.31 33.64
N ARG A 23 -24.10 -19.84 32.77
CA ARG A 23 -25.59 -19.79 32.74
C ARG A 23 -26.39 -18.49 32.47
N SER A 24 -27.25 -18.62 31.43
CA SER A 24 -28.72 -18.36 31.40
C SER A 24 -29.25 -16.92 31.54
N SER A 25 -30.38 -16.47 30.98
CA SER A 25 -31.38 -16.95 30.00
C SER A 25 -32.48 -15.86 29.88
N LYS A 26 -33.32 -15.94 28.83
CA LYS A 26 -34.73 -15.44 28.71
C LYS A 26 -34.93 -13.92 28.53
N ARG A 27 -35.95 -13.39 27.84
CA ARG A 27 -37.04 -13.84 26.92
C ARG A 27 -37.80 -12.56 26.50
N ALA A 28 -38.45 -12.60 25.32
CA ALA A 28 -39.79 -12.05 24.98
C ALA A 28 -40.00 -10.51 25.08
N SER A 29 -40.90 -9.81 24.37
CA SER A 29 -41.96 -10.10 23.39
C SER A 29 -42.63 -8.78 22.96
N GLY A 30 -43.33 -8.80 21.82
CA GLY A 30 -44.54 -7.98 21.53
C GLY A 30 -44.31 -6.86 20.50
N ARG A 31 -44.83 -6.90 19.26
CA ARG A 31 -46.21 -6.89 18.68
C ARG A 31 -46.81 -5.48 18.48
N GLY A 32 -47.29 -5.25 17.25
CA GLY A 32 -48.31 -4.27 16.83
C GLY A 32 -47.73 -3.01 16.16
N GLY A 33 -48.18 -2.50 15.01
CA GLY A 33 -49.26 -2.84 14.09
C GLY A 33 -49.26 -1.84 12.90
N ARG A 34 -49.72 -2.29 11.71
CA ARG A 34 -50.65 -1.67 10.72
C ARG A 34 -50.70 -0.12 10.62
N SER A 35 -50.82 0.57 9.47
CA SER A 35 -51.34 0.28 8.12
C SER A 35 -51.19 1.51 7.19
N ALA A 36 -51.22 1.28 5.85
CA ALA A 36 -51.76 2.11 4.74
C ALA A 36 -51.29 3.58 4.57
N GLY A 37 -50.96 4.13 3.39
CA GLY A 37 -51.33 3.79 2.02
C GLY A 37 -52.36 4.80 1.46
N ARG A 38 -51.90 5.87 0.77
CA ARG A 38 -52.66 6.60 -0.27
C ARG A 38 -51.77 7.59 -1.04
N GLY A 39 -51.90 7.60 -2.37
CA GLY A 39 -51.17 8.47 -3.31
C GLY A 39 -52.04 9.52 -4.00
N THR A 40 -51.52 9.99 -5.14
CA THR A 40 -51.98 10.99 -6.14
C THR A 40 -51.67 12.45 -5.80
N GLU A 41 -50.65 13.10 -6.39
CA GLU A 41 -50.44 13.61 -7.77
C GLU A 41 -50.95 15.06 -7.97
N GLY A 42 -50.06 15.92 -8.49
CA GLY A 42 -50.35 17.29 -8.90
C GLY A 42 -49.07 17.99 -9.38
N GLY A 43 -48.96 18.19 -10.70
CA GLY A 43 -47.73 18.52 -11.41
C GLY A 43 -47.21 19.96 -11.30
N GLY A 44 -45.91 20.11 -11.56
CA GLY A 44 -45.21 21.38 -11.74
C GLY A 44 -44.04 21.20 -12.71
N ARG A 45 -43.98 22.08 -13.70
CA ARG A 45 -43.16 22.04 -14.92
C ARG A 45 -41.64 21.89 -14.70
N ALA A 46 -41.04 21.34 -15.75
CA ALA A 46 -39.63 21.18 -16.05
C ALA A 46 -38.71 22.36 -15.67
N MET A 47 -37.64 22.03 -14.94
CA MET A 47 -36.25 22.43 -15.20
C MET A 47 -35.34 21.47 -14.43
N LYS A 48 -35.06 20.29 -14.99
CA LYS A 48 -33.98 19.44 -14.47
C LYS A 48 -32.68 19.95 -15.08
N SER A 49 -32.12 20.98 -14.44
CA SER A 49 -30.73 21.41 -14.62
C SER A 49 -29.82 20.25 -14.19
N ARG A 50 -29.58 19.32 -15.12
CA ARG A 50 -28.62 18.24 -14.96
C ARG A 50 -27.21 18.81 -15.20
N ALA A 51 -26.80 19.72 -14.33
CA ALA A 51 -25.39 20.01 -14.10
C ALA A 51 -24.83 18.78 -13.38
N MET A 52 -24.46 17.77 -14.16
CA MET A 52 -23.65 16.66 -13.68
C MET A 52 -22.38 17.30 -13.13
N LYS A 53 -22.29 17.43 -11.79
CA LYS A 53 -21.04 17.78 -11.10
C LYS A 53 -20.00 16.79 -11.61
N ARG A 54 -19.14 17.23 -12.54
CA ARG A 54 -17.87 16.56 -12.85
C ARG A 54 -17.18 16.45 -11.51
N LYS A 55 -17.25 15.27 -10.87
CA LYS A 55 -16.39 14.98 -9.71
C LYS A 55 -14.98 15.24 -10.23
N SER A 56 -14.32 16.26 -9.72
CA SER A 56 -12.91 16.51 -10.01
C SER A 56 -12.18 15.24 -9.62
N ARG A 57 -11.74 14.45 -10.62
CA ARG A 57 -10.96 13.23 -10.38
C ARG A 57 -9.78 13.66 -9.51
N PRO A 58 -9.47 12.95 -8.40
CA PRO A 58 -8.25 13.22 -7.67
C PRO A 58 -7.10 13.12 -8.66
N ARG A 59 -6.40 14.23 -8.90
CA ARG A 59 -5.18 14.24 -9.70
C ARG A 59 -4.04 13.80 -8.78
N SER A 60 -4.05 12.53 -8.37
CA SER A 60 -2.87 11.98 -7.69
C SER A 60 -1.72 12.02 -8.68
N THR A 61 -0.59 12.56 -8.24
CA THR A 61 0.68 12.54 -8.97
C THR A 61 1.55 11.34 -8.57
N ASN A 62 1.06 10.49 -7.66
CA ASN A 62 1.77 9.31 -7.22
C ASN A 62 1.44 8.12 -8.14
N VAL A 63 2.43 7.25 -8.34
CA VAL A 63 2.28 5.95 -8.98
C VAL A 63 2.77 4.86 -8.02
N PHE A 64 2.05 3.75 -7.95
CA PHE A 64 2.51 2.56 -7.24
C PHE A 64 3.05 1.55 -8.25
N VAL A 65 4.30 1.14 -8.05
CA VAL A 65 5.02 0.19 -8.89
C VAL A 65 5.37 -1.06 -8.07
N TYR A 66 5.28 -2.23 -8.68
CA TYR A 66 5.37 -3.52 -7.96
C TYR A 66 6.22 -4.58 -8.68
N GLY A 67 6.99 -4.17 -9.68
CA GLY A 67 7.75 -5.06 -10.55
C GLY A 67 8.97 -4.38 -11.14
N THR A 68 9.16 -4.52 -12.45
CA THR A 68 10.37 -4.09 -13.18
C THR A 68 10.70 -2.59 -13.08
N LEU A 69 9.75 -1.75 -12.67
CA LEU A 69 9.94 -0.31 -12.45
C LEU A 69 10.47 0.04 -11.05
N MET A 70 10.44 -0.89 -10.10
CA MET A 70 10.90 -0.65 -8.73
C MET A 70 12.41 -0.41 -8.65
N ARG A 71 12.89 0.24 -7.59
CA ARG A 71 14.34 0.44 -7.35
C ARG A 71 15.10 -0.88 -7.40
N GLY A 72 16.26 -0.87 -8.08
CA GLY A 72 17.06 -2.07 -8.32
C GLY A 72 16.56 -3.00 -9.44
N GLU A 73 15.47 -2.64 -10.13
CA GLU A 73 14.93 -3.40 -11.26
C GLU A 73 15.21 -2.72 -12.61
N ALA A 74 15.10 -3.50 -13.70
CA ALA A 74 15.61 -3.13 -15.01
C ALA A 74 15.02 -1.83 -15.62
N ARG A 75 13.78 -1.48 -15.28
CA ARG A 75 13.07 -0.30 -15.83
C ARG A 75 13.07 0.91 -14.90
N HIS A 76 13.73 0.84 -13.75
CA HIS A 76 13.78 1.95 -12.79
C HIS A 76 14.34 3.25 -13.39
N GLY A 77 15.21 3.14 -14.40
CA GLY A 77 15.75 4.28 -15.15
C GLY A 77 14.71 5.29 -15.62
N ILE A 78 13.53 4.83 -16.04
CA ILE A 78 12.42 5.69 -16.48
C ILE A 78 11.94 6.62 -15.37
N LEU A 79 11.82 6.12 -14.13
CA LEU A 79 11.40 6.93 -12.99
C LEU A 79 12.44 8.01 -12.67
N ARG A 80 13.72 7.63 -12.70
CA ARG A 80 14.86 8.52 -12.45
C ARG A 80 14.92 9.66 -13.47
N GLU A 81 14.75 9.35 -14.75
CA GLU A 81 14.73 10.35 -15.83
C GLU A 81 13.59 11.37 -15.65
N CYS A 82 12.46 10.97 -15.05
CA CYS A 82 11.37 11.88 -14.72
C CYS A 82 11.55 12.66 -13.39
N GLY A 83 12.68 12.48 -12.71
CA GLY A 83 13.06 13.20 -11.49
C GLY A 83 12.29 12.74 -10.26
N VAL A 84 12.67 11.60 -9.68
CA VAL A 84 12.08 11.06 -8.44
C VAL A 84 12.25 12.07 -7.29
N GLU A 85 11.14 12.48 -6.69
CA GLU A 85 11.11 13.35 -5.50
C GLU A 85 10.80 12.56 -4.23
N MET A 86 10.06 11.46 -4.38
CA MET A 86 9.72 10.55 -3.30
C MET A 86 9.60 9.14 -3.86
N VAL A 87 10.20 8.17 -3.17
CA VAL A 87 9.99 6.74 -3.39
C VAL A 87 10.04 6.03 -2.05
N LEU A 88 9.00 5.27 -1.72
CA LEU A 88 8.86 4.62 -0.42
C LEU A 88 8.25 3.22 -0.60
N LEU A 89 8.73 2.25 0.18
CA LEU A 89 8.10 0.95 0.33
C LEU A 89 6.62 1.11 0.71
N ALA A 90 5.78 0.36 0.02
CA ALA A 90 4.34 0.47 0.13
C ALA A 90 3.66 -0.87 -0.24
N ASP A 91 2.37 -0.95 0.03
CA ASP A 91 1.51 -2.07 -0.40
C ASP A 91 0.21 -1.58 -1.05
N ALA A 92 -0.35 -2.41 -1.93
CA ALA A 92 -1.63 -2.16 -2.58
C ALA A 92 -2.47 -3.44 -2.60
N PRO A 93 -3.80 -3.35 -2.51
CA PRO A 93 -4.67 -4.53 -2.56
C PRO A 93 -4.57 -5.24 -3.92
N GLY A 94 -4.43 -6.56 -3.88
CA GLY A 94 -4.35 -7.39 -5.09
C GLY A 94 -3.52 -8.65 -4.90
N LEU A 95 -3.48 -9.46 -5.95
CA LEU A 95 -2.61 -10.62 -6.06
C LEU A 95 -1.52 -10.33 -7.09
N LEU A 96 -0.31 -10.83 -6.81
CA LEU A 96 0.81 -10.75 -7.72
C LEU A 96 0.92 -12.06 -8.51
N VAL A 97 1.00 -11.97 -9.82
CA VAL A 97 1.29 -13.12 -10.70
C VAL A 97 2.60 -12.91 -11.43
N ASP A 98 3.30 -13.99 -11.72
CA ASP A 98 4.51 -14.01 -12.52
C ASP A 98 4.19 -14.34 -13.98
N LEU A 99 4.41 -13.39 -14.89
CA LEU A 99 4.25 -13.62 -16.34
C LEU A 99 5.58 -14.03 -16.99
N GLY A 100 6.60 -14.37 -16.20
CA GLY A 100 7.94 -14.74 -16.63
C GLY A 100 8.90 -13.55 -16.53
N ASP A 101 8.90 -12.70 -17.55
CA ASP A 101 9.82 -11.55 -17.62
C ASP A 101 9.42 -10.39 -16.70
N TYR A 102 8.15 -10.34 -16.30
CA TYR A 102 7.61 -9.27 -15.45
C TYR A 102 6.40 -9.77 -14.66
N PRO A 103 6.13 -9.16 -13.49
CA PRO A 103 4.94 -9.49 -12.73
C PRO A 103 3.71 -8.71 -13.24
N ALA A 104 2.53 -9.19 -12.85
CA ALA A 104 1.27 -8.49 -13.04
C ALA A 104 0.48 -8.45 -11.73
N LEU A 105 -0.16 -7.32 -11.46
CA LEU A 105 -1.12 -7.18 -10.36
C LEU A 105 -2.53 -7.43 -10.89
N VAL A 106 -3.25 -8.36 -10.26
CA VAL A 106 -4.67 -8.64 -10.55
C VAL A 106 -5.54 -8.38 -9.32
N PRO A 107 -6.86 -8.16 -9.49
CA PRO A 107 -7.76 -8.04 -8.35
C PRO A 107 -7.69 -9.28 -7.44
N GLY A 108 -7.50 -9.04 -6.14
CA GLY A 108 -7.51 -10.06 -5.09
C GLY A 108 -8.77 -9.99 -4.23
N ALA A 109 -8.88 -10.92 -3.27
CA ALA A 109 -9.88 -10.87 -2.23
C ALA A 109 -9.49 -9.88 -1.12
N ASN A 110 -10.38 -9.67 -0.16
CA ASN A 110 -10.07 -8.86 1.02
C ASN A 110 -8.93 -9.52 1.81
N GLY A 111 -7.83 -8.79 1.98
CA GLY A 111 -6.65 -9.29 2.70
C GLY A 111 -5.46 -9.64 1.82
N ASP A 112 -5.63 -9.70 0.50
CA ASP A 112 -4.53 -9.91 -0.44
C ASP A 112 -3.84 -8.58 -0.76
N TYR A 113 -2.52 -8.55 -0.62
CA TYR A 113 -1.71 -7.36 -0.87
C TYR A 113 -0.47 -7.68 -1.72
N VAL A 114 -0.15 -6.73 -2.59
CA VAL A 114 1.09 -6.69 -3.36
C VAL A 114 2.03 -5.68 -2.73
N ARG A 115 3.27 -6.10 -2.46
CA ARG A 115 4.35 -5.24 -1.98
C ARG A 115 5.01 -4.54 -3.17
N GLY A 116 5.27 -3.26 -3.00
CA GLY A 116 5.85 -2.42 -4.04
C GLY A 116 6.38 -1.12 -3.48
N GLU A 117 6.32 -0.09 -4.30
CA GLU A 117 6.82 1.24 -3.98
C GLU A 117 5.83 2.30 -4.46
N LEU A 118 5.55 3.28 -3.59
CA LEU A 118 4.84 4.49 -3.97
C LEU A 118 5.87 5.54 -4.39
N VAL A 119 5.73 6.05 -5.61
CA VAL A 119 6.66 6.96 -6.25
C VAL A 119 5.96 8.26 -6.61
N ARG A 120 6.64 9.39 -6.43
CA ARG A 120 6.27 10.69 -6.98
C ARG A 120 7.47 11.28 -7.71
N CYS A 121 7.25 11.70 -8.96
CA CYS A 121 8.26 12.36 -9.79
C CYS A 121 7.86 13.80 -10.09
N ARG A 122 8.86 14.67 -10.27
CA ARG A 122 8.71 16.07 -10.66
C ARG A 122 7.94 16.18 -11.98
N HIS A 123 8.35 15.41 -12.98
CA HIS A 123 7.77 15.40 -14.33
C HIS A 123 6.67 14.33 -14.48
N HIS A 124 5.69 14.34 -13.57
CA HIS A 124 4.65 13.31 -13.49
C HIS A 124 3.80 13.13 -14.76
N GLU A 125 3.49 14.19 -15.50
CA GLU A 125 2.72 14.06 -16.77
C GLU A 125 3.50 13.29 -17.84
N GLU A 126 4.81 13.54 -17.93
CA GLU A 126 5.71 12.78 -18.82
C GLU A 126 5.86 11.34 -18.34
N LEU A 127 6.02 11.13 -17.04
CA LEU A 127 6.06 9.80 -16.45
C LEU A 127 4.84 8.98 -16.85
N PHE A 128 3.62 9.49 -16.62
CA PHE A 128 2.40 8.74 -16.96
C PHE A 128 2.27 8.45 -18.44
N ARG A 129 2.72 9.35 -19.33
CA ARG A 129 2.75 9.09 -20.78
C ARG A 129 3.65 7.91 -21.12
N ARG A 130 4.87 7.88 -20.58
CA ARG A 130 5.83 6.79 -20.80
C ARG A 130 5.34 5.47 -20.22
N LEU A 131 4.76 5.50 -19.03
CA LEU A 131 4.18 4.31 -18.42
C LEU A 131 2.98 3.79 -19.21
N ASP A 132 2.10 4.67 -19.71
CA ASP A 132 0.97 4.28 -20.55
C ASP A 132 1.45 3.56 -21.83
N GLU A 133 2.54 4.02 -22.45
CA GLU A 133 3.17 3.36 -23.60
C GLU A 133 3.75 1.98 -23.26
N ILE A 134 4.51 1.88 -22.17
CA ILE A 134 5.18 0.64 -21.73
C ILE A 134 4.18 -0.42 -21.28
N GLU A 135 3.17 -0.01 -20.53
CA GLU A 135 2.14 -0.89 -19.96
C GLU A 135 0.97 -1.11 -20.94
N GLY A 136 1.06 -0.58 -22.16
CA GLY A 136 0.05 -0.78 -23.20
C GLY A 136 -1.34 -0.28 -22.80
N PHE A 137 -1.41 0.84 -22.07
CA PHE A 137 -2.66 1.50 -21.70
C PHE A 137 -3.01 2.55 -22.74
N ARG A 138 -4.11 2.33 -23.48
CA ARG A 138 -4.58 3.17 -24.59
C ARG A 138 -5.74 4.09 -24.20
N GLY A 139 -6.07 4.14 -22.92
CA GLY A 139 -7.17 4.91 -22.37
C GLY A 139 -8.24 4.04 -21.69
N GLU A 140 -9.05 4.68 -20.85
CA GLU A 140 -10.07 4.04 -20.02
C GLU A 140 -11.11 3.31 -20.88
N GLY A 141 -11.31 2.02 -20.62
CA GLY A 141 -12.31 1.19 -21.32
C GLY A 141 -11.89 0.67 -22.70
N CYS A 142 -10.64 0.87 -23.12
CA CYS A 142 -10.12 0.27 -24.34
C CYS A 142 -9.93 -1.24 -24.15
N LYS A 143 -10.61 -2.06 -24.98
CA LYS A 143 -10.53 -3.53 -24.90
C LYS A 143 -9.14 -4.10 -25.21
N ASP A 144 -8.30 -3.30 -25.86
CA ASP A 144 -6.95 -3.69 -26.25
C ASP A 144 -5.89 -3.35 -25.19
N ASN A 145 -6.30 -2.79 -24.05
CA ASN A 145 -5.40 -2.53 -22.93
C ASN A 145 -4.72 -3.83 -22.47
N LEU A 146 -3.41 -3.76 -22.24
CA LEU A 146 -2.68 -4.84 -21.56
C LEU A 146 -2.84 -4.69 -20.04
N PHE A 147 -2.71 -3.46 -19.56
CA PHE A 147 -3.00 -3.06 -18.19
C PHE A 147 -4.03 -1.92 -18.16
N GLU A 148 -4.89 -1.91 -17.15
CA GLU A 148 -5.80 -0.82 -16.83
C GLU A 148 -5.20 0.07 -15.75
N ARG A 149 -5.21 1.40 -15.96
CA ARG A 149 -4.73 2.35 -14.96
C ARG A 149 -5.83 2.70 -13.96
N LYS A 150 -5.65 2.30 -12.70
CA LYS A 150 -6.64 2.47 -11.62
C LYS A 150 -6.08 3.33 -10.50
N LEU A 151 -6.91 4.21 -9.95
CA LEU A 151 -6.57 4.94 -8.73
C LEU A 151 -6.89 4.04 -7.54
N THR A 152 -5.86 3.75 -6.73
CA THR A 152 -5.92 2.71 -5.70
C THR A 152 -5.41 3.27 -4.36
N PRO A 153 -6.02 2.91 -3.22
CA PRO A 153 -5.46 3.18 -1.91
C PRO A 153 -4.20 2.32 -1.69
N VAL A 154 -3.09 2.98 -1.36
CA VAL A 154 -1.77 2.41 -1.16
C VAL A 154 -1.35 2.65 0.28
N GLY A 155 -1.01 1.58 1.01
CA GLY A 155 -0.55 1.63 2.39
C GLY A 155 0.96 1.88 2.49
N MET A 156 1.36 2.66 3.48
CA MET A 156 2.77 3.01 3.75
C MET A 156 3.41 2.12 4.83
N MET A 157 2.82 0.95 5.08
CA MET A 157 3.23 -0.04 6.09
C MET A 157 3.29 0.48 7.55
N ASP A 158 2.77 1.67 7.83
CA ASP A 158 2.67 2.28 9.17
C ASP A 158 1.25 2.79 9.47
N GLY A 159 0.25 2.27 8.76
CA GLY A 159 -1.15 2.67 8.89
C GLY A 159 -1.53 3.92 8.10
N HIS A 160 -0.58 4.63 7.50
CA HIS A 160 -0.90 5.71 6.57
C HIS A 160 -1.29 5.18 5.20
N VAL A 161 -2.29 5.82 4.58
CA VAL A 161 -2.76 5.51 3.22
C VAL A 161 -2.60 6.74 2.33
N ARG A 162 -2.27 6.50 1.06
CA ARG A 162 -2.20 7.49 -0.02
C ARG A 162 -2.92 6.96 -1.25
N GLU A 163 -3.41 7.83 -2.11
CA GLU A 163 -3.87 7.42 -3.44
C GLU A 163 -2.68 7.36 -4.40
N GLY A 164 -2.56 6.26 -5.14
CA GLY A 164 -1.58 6.08 -6.21
C GLY A 164 -2.22 5.45 -7.44
N TRP A 165 -1.73 5.81 -8.61
CA TRP A 165 -2.08 5.12 -9.85
C TRP A 165 -1.38 3.75 -9.90
N VAL A 166 -2.15 2.72 -10.22
CA VAL A 166 -1.68 1.33 -10.36
C VAL A 166 -2.04 0.85 -11.76
N TYR A 167 -1.09 0.22 -12.44
CA TYR A 167 -1.35 -0.52 -13.68
C TYR A 167 -1.75 -1.94 -13.32
N ALA A 168 -3.04 -2.26 -13.41
CA ALA A 168 -3.58 -3.58 -13.08
C ALA A 168 -3.80 -4.39 -14.36
N TYR A 169 -3.39 -5.66 -14.36
CA TYR A 169 -3.44 -6.49 -15.56
C TYR A 169 -4.88 -6.74 -16.03
N ALA A 170 -5.11 -6.57 -17.33
CA ALA A 170 -6.45 -6.54 -17.92
C ALA A 170 -6.83 -7.85 -18.64
N ARG A 171 -5.94 -8.86 -18.63
CA ARG A 171 -6.15 -10.14 -19.31
C ARG A 171 -6.39 -11.27 -18.31
N PRO A 172 -7.01 -12.39 -18.74
CA PRO A 172 -7.16 -13.56 -17.89
C PRO A 172 -5.81 -14.10 -17.41
N VAL A 173 -5.75 -14.55 -16.15
CA VAL A 173 -4.55 -15.14 -15.55
C VAL A 173 -4.84 -16.54 -15.05
N SER A 174 -3.82 -17.41 -15.13
CA SER A 174 -3.86 -18.74 -14.52
C SER A 174 -3.42 -18.67 -13.07
N ALA A 175 -4.07 -19.42 -12.19
CA ALA A 175 -3.68 -19.55 -10.78
C ALA A 175 -2.28 -20.15 -10.60
N ALA A 176 -1.78 -20.92 -11.57
CA ALA A 176 -0.44 -21.51 -11.54
C ALA A 176 0.70 -20.47 -11.58
N LEU A 177 0.39 -19.23 -11.93
CA LEU A 177 1.35 -18.13 -12.03
C LEU A 177 1.41 -17.29 -10.75
N LEU A 178 0.64 -17.64 -9.71
CA LEU A 178 0.58 -16.84 -8.50
C LEU A 178 1.95 -16.77 -7.80
N VAL A 179 2.30 -15.56 -7.35
CA VAL A 179 3.41 -15.32 -6.43
C VAL A 179 2.82 -15.19 -5.02
N PRO A 180 2.88 -16.25 -4.18
CA PRO A 180 2.14 -16.26 -2.91
C PRO A 180 2.54 -15.18 -1.92
N SER A 181 3.81 -14.72 -1.97
CA SER A 181 4.30 -13.65 -1.11
C SER A 181 3.74 -12.27 -1.45
N GLY A 182 3.18 -12.09 -2.64
CA GLY A 182 2.80 -10.77 -3.15
C GLY A 182 4.00 -9.83 -3.38
N ASP A 183 5.24 -10.33 -3.33
CA ASP A 183 6.47 -9.52 -3.41
C ASP A 183 7.37 -10.05 -4.54
N TRP A 184 7.55 -9.23 -5.58
CA TRP A 184 8.39 -9.57 -6.72
C TRP A 184 9.86 -9.77 -6.32
N ARG A 185 10.37 -8.96 -5.38
CA ARG A 185 11.76 -9.08 -4.94
C ARG A 185 11.97 -10.34 -4.11
N GLU A 186 10.96 -10.77 -3.35
CA GLU A 186 11.02 -12.06 -2.65
C GLU A 186 11.05 -13.22 -3.64
N ARG A 187 10.16 -13.17 -4.64
CA ARG A 187 10.14 -14.14 -5.74
C ARG A 187 11.47 -14.21 -6.49
N ARG A 188 12.16 -13.09 -6.65
CA ARG A 188 13.48 -12.98 -7.31
C ARG A 188 14.67 -13.30 -6.40
N GLY A 189 14.45 -13.51 -5.10
CA GLY A 189 15.51 -13.72 -4.10
C GLY A 189 16.30 -12.45 -3.73
N THR A 190 15.88 -11.26 -4.16
CA THR A 190 16.62 -10.00 -3.98
C THR A 190 16.13 -9.17 -2.77
N ARG A 191 15.01 -9.55 -2.14
CA ARG A 191 14.33 -8.74 -1.10
C ARG A 191 15.23 -8.31 0.06
N ARG A 192 15.93 -9.26 0.69
CA ARG A 192 16.81 -8.99 1.84
C ARG A 192 17.98 -8.09 1.46
N ALA A 193 18.62 -8.35 0.34
CA ALA A 193 19.77 -7.59 -0.11
C ALA A 193 19.38 -6.15 -0.50
N PHE A 194 18.19 -5.97 -1.10
CA PHE A 194 17.56 -4.67 -1.30
C PHE A 194 17.34 -3.94 0.03
N LEU A 195 16.71 -4.56 1.03
CA LEU A 195 16.45 -3.92 2.34
C LEU A 195 17.74 -3.45 3.02
N LYS A 196 18.81 -4.25 2.96
CA LYS A 196 20.13 -3.86 3.48
C LYS A 196 20.73 -2.66 2.75
N ALA A 197 20.56 -2.58 1.43
CA ALA A 197 21.04 -1.43 0.65
C ALA A 197 20.22 -0.17 0.94
N LEU A 198 18.90 -0.31 1.05
CA LEU A 198 17.98 0.76 1.40
C LEU A 198 18.33 1.38 2.76
N VAL A 199 18.52 0.55 3.79
CA VAL A 199 18.91 1.01 5.13
C VAL A 199 20.26 1.72 5.10
N ARG A 200 21.25 1.21 4.35
CA ARG A 200 22.54 1.89 4.17
C ARG A 200 22.36 3.28 3.55
N GLY A 201 21.47 3.42 2.56
CA GLY A 201 21.13 4.70 1.97
C GLY A 201 20.62 5.70 3.00
N HIS A 202 19.59 5.32 3.78
CA HIS A 202 19.01 6.18 4.82
C HIS A 202 19.95 6.52 5.98
N CYS A 203 20.83 5.59 6.37
CA CYS A 203 21.61 5.74 7.60
C CYS A 203 22.97 6.40 7.39
N GLY A 204 23.47 6.49 6.15
CA GLY A 204 24.77 7.10 5.86
C GLY A 204 25.96 6.49 6.63
N GLY A 205 25.80 5.28 7.18
CA GLY A 205 26.82 4.59 7.99
C GLY A 205 26.53 4.52 9.50
N ASP A 206 25.57 5.27 10.04
CA ASP A 206 25.21 5.21 11.48
C ASP A 206 23.78 4.72 11.70
N GLU A 207 23.60 3.41 11.50
CA GLU A 207 22.30 2.74 11.68
C GLU A 207 21.77 2.86 13.11
N ARG A 208 22.67 2.88 14.11
CA ARG A 208 22.28 2.98 15.51
C ARG A 208 21.77 4.37 15.86
N ALA A 209 22.38 5.44 15.35
CA ALA A 209 21.86 6.80 15.55
C ALA A 209 20.45 6.95 14.96
N VAL A 210 20.22 6.45 13.74
CA VAL A 210 18.88 6.45 13.13
C VAL A 210 17.88 5.63 13.96
N ALA A 211 18.28 4.46 14.47
CA ALA A 211 17.44 3.65 15.34
C ALA A 211 17.03 4.39 16.62
N ARG A 212 17.96 5.10 17.27
CA ARG A 212 17.65 5.95 18.44
C ARG A 212 16.61 7.01 18.12
N GLU A 213 16.78 7.71 17.00
CA GLU A 213 15.84 8.73 16.58
C GLU A 213 14.47 8.12 16.29
N LEU A 214 14.39 6.99 15.56
CA LEU A 214 13.13 6.28 15.34
C LEU A 214 12.37 5.94 16.63
N VAL A 215 13.07 5.48 17.67
CA VAL A 215 12.46 5.15 18.97
C VAL A 215 11.87 6.40 19.64
N ARG A 216 12.49 7.58 19.47
CA ARG A 216 11.90 8.85 19.97
C ARG A 216 10.59 9.21 19.28
N TRP A 217 10.35 8.71 18.07
CA TRP A 217 9.11 8.90 17.32
C TRP A 217 8.03 7.86 17.64
N TYR A 218 8.24 6.98 18.62
CA TYR A 218 7.20 6.06 19.06
C TYR A 218 6.01 6.84 19.61
N PRO A 219 4.75 6.40 19.32
CA PRO A 219 3.57 7.05 19.87
C PRO A 219 3.58 7.11 21.40
N ILE A 220 4.19 6.12 22.04
CA ILE A 220 4.47 6.07 23.46
C ILE A 220 5.98 5.89 23.59
N PRO A 221 6.73 6.93 24.01
CA PRO A 221 8.15 6.83 24.26
C PRO A 221 8.42 5.79 25.37
N PRO A 222 9.48 4.96 25.24
CA PRO A 222 9.87 4.08 26.33
C PRO A 222 10.40 4.89 27.52
N GLU A 223 10.31 4.31 28.71
CA GLU A 223 10.98 4.87 29.89
C GLU A 223 12.50 4.94 29.66
N PRO A 224 13.23 5.87 30.32
CA PRO A 224 14.66 6.05 30.12
C PRO A 224 15.47 4.75 30.27
N GLU A 225 15.08 3.87 31.19
CA GLU A 225 15.73 2.58 31.45
C GLU A 225 15.49 1.56 30.35
N GLU A 226 14.38 1.68 29.61
CA GLU A 226 14.00 0.77 28.50
C GLU A 226 14.45 1.28 27.13
N PHE A 227 14.92 2.53 27.03
CA PHE A 227 15.26 3.17 25.76
C PHE A 227 16.28 2.37 24.94
N GLU A 228 17.40 1.94 25.54
CA GLU A 228 18.40 1.15 24.82
C GLU A 228 17.88 -0.22 24.40
N LYS A 229 16.99 -0.81 25.21
CA LYS A 229 16.33 -2.07 24.85
C LYS A 229 15.46 -1.88 23.61
N ALA A 230 14.63 -0.83 23.59
CA ALA A 230 13.78 -0.50 22.44
C ALA A 230 14.60 -0.24 21.17
N VAL A 231 15.77 0.40 21.29
CA VAL A 231 16.72 0.58 20.17
C VAL A 231 17.27 -0.75 19.67
N ASN A 232 17.65 -1.65 20.59
CA ASN A 232 18.15 -2.98 20.22
C ASN A 232 17.07 -3.86 19.58
N ASP A 233 15.81 -3.74 20.01
CA ASP A 233 14.69 -4.54 19.49
C ASP A 233 14.40 -4.27 18.00
N ILE A 234 14.71 -3.07 17.50
CA ILE A 234 14.57 -2.72 16.08
C ILE A 234 15.85 -2.87 15.26
N LEU A 235 16.98 -3.22 15.89
CA LEU A 235 18.23 -3.47 15.18
C LEU A 235 18.37 -4.95 14.78
N PRO A 236 18.93 -5.25 13.59
CA PRO A 236 19.22 -4.31 12.51
C PRO A 236 17.94 -3.83 11.82
N LEU A 237 17.93 -2.57 11.36
CA LEU A 237 16.77 -1.88 10.78
C LEU A 237 16.24 -2.57 9.52
N TRP A 238 17.08 -3.26 8.76
CA TRP A 238 16.62 -4.01 7.58
C TRP A 238 15.68 -5.16 7.99
N ALA A 239 15.92 -5.78 9.14
CA ALA A 239 15.08 -6.85 9.67
C ALA A 239 13.80 -6.28 10.30
N ALA A 240 13.88 -5.10 10.94
CA ALA A 240 12.70 -4.39 11.42
C ALA A 240 11.77 -3.95 10.28
N LEU A 241 12.31 -3.50 9.13
CA LEU A 241 11.54 -3.25 7.91
C LEU A 241 10.88 -4.54 7.38
N GLU A 242 11.60 -5.66 7.39
CA GLU A 242 11.09 -6.95 6.92
C GLU A 242 9.91 -7.45 7.75
N ARG A 243 9.98 -7.27 9.08
CA ARG A 243 8.90 -7.61 10.03
C ARG A 243 7.75 -6.59 10.05
N GLY A 244 7.97 -5.38 9.54
CA GLY A 244 6.99 -4.29 9.58
C GLY A 244 6.96 -3.52 10.91
N ASP A 245 7.98 -3.67 11.76
CA ASP A 245 8.11 -2.91 13.02
C ASP A 245 8.33 -1.41 12.75
N ILE A 246 8.98 -1.10 11.62
CA ILE A 246 9.21 0.24 11.11
C ILE A 246 8.83 0.32 9.63
N SER A 247 8.53 1.52 9.13
CA SER A 247 8.29 1.79 7.71
C SER A 247 9.42 2.62 7.09
N GLU A 248 9.62 2.51 5.78
CA GLU A 248 10.55 3.40 5.07
C GLU A 248 10.12 4.86 5.19
N ARG A 249 8.81 5.14 5.27
CA ARG A 249 8.31 6.50 5.53
C ARG A 249 8.90 7.07 6.84
N ARG A 250 8.98 6.27 7.92
CA ARG A 250 9.60 6.69 9.17
C ARG A 250 11.11 6.90 9.02
N LEU A 251 11.80 6.02 8.28
CA LEU A 251 13.21 6.23 7.95
C LEU A 251 13.43 7.54 7.17
N ALA A 252 12.60 7.83 6.17
CA ALA A 252 12.67 9.06 5.39
C ALA A 252 12.42 10.32 6.23
N MET A 253 11.49 10.27 7.20
CA MET A 253 11.26 11.38 8.14
C MET A 253 12.47 11.65 9.03
N VAL A 254 13.12 10.61 9.55
CA VAL A 254 14.29 10.73 10.43
C VAL A 254 15.53 11.15 9.66
N SER A 255 15.80 10.51 8.51
CA SER A 255 16.98 10.78 7.68
C SER A 255 16.86 12.05 6.83
N GLY A 256 15.63 12.55 6.62
CA GLY A 256 15.34 13.62 5.66
C GLY A 256 15.44 13.17 4.19
N GLN A 257 15.73 11.90 3.92
CA GLN A 257 15.92 11.38 2.57
C GLN A 257 14.64 10.71 2.05
N TRP A 258 13.98 11.35 1.08
CA TRP A 258 12.73 10.84 0.50
C TRP A 258 12.92 10.08 -0.81
N ALA A 259 14.10 10.15 -1.42
CA ALA A 259 14.41 9.54 -2.70
C ALA A 259 15.72 8.76 -2.64
N VAL A 260 15.82 7.82 -1.68
CA VAL A 260 16.98 6.93 -1.58
C VAL A 260 16.98 5.97 -2.77
N GLU A 261 18.03 6.07 -3.59
CA GLU A 261 18.29 5.19 -4.72
C GLU A 261 18.92 3.88 -4.24
N VAL A 262 18.55 2.78 -4.90
CA VAL A 262 19.15 1.46 -4.68
C VAL A 262 19.49 0.87 -6.03
N GLU A 263 20.77 0.57 -6.24
CA GLU A 263 21.23 -0.06 -7.49
C GLU A 263 20.77 -1.51 -7.62
N ALA A 264 20.88 -2.04 -8.84
CA ALA A 264 20.50 -3.41 -9.14
C ALA A 264 21.28 -4.38 -8.25
N VAL A 265 20.53 -5.19 -7.50
CA VAL A 265 21.12 -6.18 -6.60
C VAL A 265 21.22 -7.50 -7.36
N ALA A 266 22.44 -7.98 -7.57
CA ALA A 266 22.66 -9.27 -8.21
C ALA A 266 21.98 -10.38 -7.41
N GLN A 267 21.47 -11.39 -8.13
CA GLN A 267 20.99 -12.63 -7.49
C GLN A 267 22.21 -13.31 -6.85
N GLY A 268 22.16 -13.46 -5.53
CA GLY A 268 23.17 -14.17 -4.74
C GLY A 268 22.86 -15.65 -4.62
#